data_AF-A0A927T2T3-F1
#
_entry.id   AF-A0A927T2T3-F1
#
_cell.length_a   1.000
_cell.length_b   1.000
_cell.length_c   1.000
_cell.angle_alpha   90.00
_cell.angle_beta   90.00
_cell.angle_gamma   90.00
#
_symmetry.space_group_name_H-M   'P 1'
#
loop_
_entity.id
_entity.type
_entity.pdbx_description
1 polymer ?
#
loop_
_entity_poly.entity_id
_entity_poly.type
_entity_poly.pdbx_seq_one_letter_code
_entity_poly.pdbx_strand_id
1 'polypeptide(L)'
;MKIIRKSKMPNGTDIQIEDWRLDYPFIDTLQIAVYPKAKNTSKYGWVESNKCFRLTLVNFKNDEDVEDTFKKLEAGKIKLETLEQHFENGHRDKFYLGLDNTEEIEQDQEGEEI
;
A
#
# COMPACT_ATOMS: atom_id res chain seq x y z
N MET A 1 4.65 10.22 11.98
CA MET A 1 5.26 9.27 11.04
C MET A 1 6.62 9.80 10.68
N LYS A 2 7.64 8.94 10.61
CA LYS A 2 8.99 9.30 10.15
C LYS A 2 9.37 8.48 8.92
N ILE A 3 9.80 9.15 7.86
CA ILE A 3 10.36 8.49 6.69
C ILE A 3 11.81 8.09 7.00
N ILE A 4 12.11 6.79 6.86
CA ILE A 4 13.44 6.23 7.12
C ILE A 4 14.28 6.20 5.84
N ARG A 5 13.66 5.78 4.72
CA ARG A 5 14.33 5.64 3.42
C ARG A 5 13.36 5.91 2.28
N LYS A 6 13.84 6.53 1.20
CA LYS A 6 13.11 6.69 -0.07
C LYS A 6 13.91 6.03 -1.19
N SER A 7 13.20 5.48 -2.17
CA SER A 7 13.79 4.97 -3.41
C SER A 7 12.75 4.89 -4.52
N LYS A 8 13.13 4.27 -5.65
CA LYS A 8 12.25 3.98 -6.77
C LYS A 8 12.42 2.53 -7.22
N MET A 9 11.32 1.90 -7.60
CA MET A 9 11.35 0.65 -8.36
C MET A 9 11.86 0.90 -9.79
N PRO A 10 12.31 -0.13 -10.54
CA PRO A 10 12.82 0.06 -11.90
C PRO A 10 11.83 0.65 -12.91
N ASN A 11 10.52 0.51 -12.66
CA ASN A 11 9.46 1.11 -13.47
C ASN A 11 9.17 2.59 -13.10
N GLY A 12 9.92 3.18 -12.16
CA GLY A 12 9.79 4.56 -11.72
C GLY A 12 8.81 4.79 -10.56
N THR A 13 8.12 3.74 -10.09
CA THR A 13 7.23 3.81 -8.91
C THR A 13 8.01 4.21 -7.67
N ASP A 14 7.58 5.27 -6.98
CA ASP A 14 8.17 5.70 -5.71
C ASP A 14 7.85 4.71 -4.59
N ILE A 15 8.85 4.44 -3.75
CA ILE A 15 8.74 3.61 -2.55
C ILE A 15 9.45 4.27 -1.37
N GLN A 16 8.93 4.07 -0.17
CA GLN A 16 9.59 4.52 1.05
C GLN A 16 9.33 3.59 2.23
N ILE A 17 10.30 3.51 3.14
CA ILE A 17 10.15 2.88 4.45
C ILE A 17 9.69 3.97 5.43
N GLU A 18 8.63 3.68 6.17
CA GLU A 18 8.03 4.56 7.18
C GLU A 18 8.05 3.90 8.56
N ASP A 19 8.34 4.71 9.57
CA ASP A 19 8.20 4.37 10.98
C ASP A 19 7.01 5.13 11.58
N TRP A 20 5.99 4.36 11.97
CA TRP A 20 4.75 4.87 12.54
C TRP A 20 4.67 4.73 14.05
N ARG A 21 5.67 4.13 14.71
CA ARG A 21 5.64 3.75 16.13
C ARG A 21 5.49 4.96 17.08
N LEU A 22 5.96 6.13 16.65
CA LEU A 22 5.78 7.38 17.40
C LEU A 22 4.33 7.88 17.43
N ASP A 23 3.57 7.64 16.35
CA ASP A 23 2.17 8.05 16.26
C ASP A 23 1.23 6.96 16.80
N TYR A 24 1.62 5.70 16.58
CA TYR A 24 0.82 4.52 16.89
C TYR A 24 1.68 3.47 17.62
N PRO A 25 1.72 3.52 18.97
CA PRO A 25 2.58 2.63 19.77
C PRO A 25 2.27 1.13 19.65
N PHE A 26 1.11 0.76 19.08
CA PHE A 26 0.71 -0.62 18.82
C PHE A 26 1.31 -1.20 17.53
N ILE A 27 1.86 -0.35 16.66
CA ILE A 27 2.63 -0.82 15.51
C ILE A 27 3.98 -1.30 16.03
N ASP A 28 4.39 -2.50 15.63
CA ASP A 28 5.63 -3.15 16.07
C ASP A 28 6.70 -3.21 14.98
N THR A 29 6.30 -2.96 13.73
CA THR A 29 7.14 -3.09 12.53
C THR A 29 7.13 -1.82 11.68
N LEU A 30 8.22 -1.61 10.94
CA LEU A 30 8.27 -0.65 9.84
C LEU A 30 7.27 -1.03 8.74
N GLN A 31 6.87 -0.06 7.93
CA GLN A 31 5.96 -0.25 6.80
C GLN A 31 6.58 0.26 5.50
N ILE A 32 6.10 -0.25 4.36
CA ILE A 32 6.53 0.24 3.04
C ILE A 32 5.36 0.95 2.39
N ALA A 33 5.49 2.25 2.14
CA ALA A 33 4.55 2.98 1.29
C ALA A 33 5.02 2.95 -0.17
N VAL A 34 4.12 2.61 -1.07
CA VAL A 34 4.34 2.48 -2.51
C VAL A 34 3.37 3.43 -3.23
N TYR A 35 3.84 4.10 -4.28
CA TYR A 35 3.04 5.08 -5.03
C TYR A 35 2.87 4.72 -6.51
N PRO A 36 2.20 3.60 -6.83
CA PRO A 36 1.99 3.18 -8.21
C PRO A 36 0.92 4.04 -8.89
N LYS A 37 0.93 4.06 -10.23
CA LYS A 37 -0.18 4.63 -11.00
C LYS A 37 -1.38 3.68 -10.97
N ALA A 38 -2.54 4.18 -10.56
CA ALA A 38 -3.77 3.41 -10.56
C ALA A 38 -4.17 2.99 -11.98
N LYS A 39 -4.73 1.79 -12.10
CA LYS A 39 -5.36 1.27 -13.33
C LYS A 39 -6.85 1.58 -13.36
N ASN A 40 -7.52 1.45 -12.21
CA ASN A 40 -8.93 1.70 -12.08
C ASN A 40 -9.20 3.00 -11.30
N THR A 41 -10.32 3.66 -11.63
CA THR A 41 -10.84 4.80 -10.88
C THR A 41 -11.83 4.29 -9.84
N SER A 42 -11.66 4.71 -8.58
CA SER A 42 -12.63 4.44 -7.51
C SER A 42 -14.00 5.05 -7.82
N LYS A 43 -15.08 4.45 -7.31
CA LYS A 43 -16.48 4.87 -7.55
C LYS A 43 -16.72 6.37 -7.34
N TYR A 44 -16.07 6.93 -6.32
CA TYR A 44 -16.23 8.34 -5.95
C TYR A 44 -15.07 9.25 -6.42
N GLY A 45 -14.11 8.72 -7.19
CA GLY A 45 -13.01 9.49 -7.78
C GLY A 45 -11.89 9.90 -6.81
N TRP A 46 -11.83 9.33 -5.61
CA TRP A 46 -10.72 9.56 -4.66
C TRP A 46 -9.37 9.05 -5.17
N VAL A 47 -9.41 7.90 -5.85
CA VAL A 47 -8.32 7.35 -6.65
C VAL A 47 -8.74 7.38 -8.12
N GLU A 48 -7.93 8.01 -8.96
CA GLU A 48 -8.19 8.15 -10.39
C GLU A 48 -7.17 7.34 -11.21
N SER A 49 -7.64 6.68 -12.27
CA SER A 49 -6.78 5.99 -13.22
C SER A 49 -5.65 6.90 -13.75
N ASN A 50 -4.45 6.33 -13.89
CA ASN A 50 -3.20 6.99 -14.25
C ASN A 50 -2.65 8.04 -13.26
N LYS A 51 -3.32 8.29 -12.12
CA LYS A 51 -2.76 9.07 -11.01
C LYS A 51 -2.06 8.13 -10.04
N CYS A 52 -1.06 8.66 -9.34
CA CYS A 52 -0.44 7.91 -8.25
C CYS A 52 -1.41 7.84 -7.06
N PHE A 53 -1.52 6.67 -6.45
CA PHE A 53 -2.22 6.50 -5.17
C PHE A 53 -1.24 5.91 -4.14
N ARG A 54 -1.58 6.01 -2.86
CA ARG A 54 -0.77 5.41 -1.79
C ARG A 54 -1.26 4.00 -1.51
N LEU A 55 -0.35 3.03 -1.57
CA LEU A 55 -0.56 1.66 -1.13
C LEU A 55 0.45 1.39 -0.01
N THR A 56 -0.03 1.00 1.17
CA THR A 56 0.84 0.63 2.30
C THR A 56 0.97 -0.89 2.37
N LEU A 57 2.21 -1.38 2.47
CA LEU A 57 2.52 -2.75 2.80
C LEU A 57 2.72 -2.89 4.31
N VAL A 58 1.96 -3.79 4.93
CA VAL A 58 1.89 -4.04 6.38
C VAL A 58 2.02 -5.53 6.69
N ASN A 59 1.87 -5.92 7.97
CA ASN A 59 1.88 -7.32 8.43
C ASN A 59 3.19 -8.07 8.09
N PHE A 60 4.32 -7.37 8.13
CA PHE A 60 5.62 -8.01 8.08
C PHE A 60 5.93 -8.70 9.42
N LYS A 61 6.81 -9.70 9.40
CA LYS A 61 7.20 -10.43 10.62
C LYS A 61 8.04 -9.57 11.56
N ASN A 62 8.90 -8.72 11.00
CA ASN A 62 9.85 -7.86 11.70
C ASN A 62 10.43 -6.80 10.73
N ASP A 63 11.22 -5.86 11.26
CA ASP A 63 11.88 -4.79 10.49
C ASP A 63 12.89 -5.33 9.44
N GLU A 64 13.49 -6.50 9.64
CA GLU A 64 14.43 -7.09 8.68
C GLU A 64 13.71 -7.56 7.40
N ASP A 65 12.54 -8.18 7.55
CA ASP A 65 11.69 -8.59 6.42
C ASP A 65 11.19 -7.38 5.61
N VAL A 66 10.93 -6.25 6.27
CA VAL A 66 10.61 -4.96 5.62
C VAL A 66 11.78 -4.49 4.76
N GLU A 67 12.98 -4.44 5.33
CA GLU A 67 14.20 -3.97 4.65
C GLU A 67 14.58 -4.88 3.47
N ASP A 68 14.45 -6.20 3.60
CA ASP A 68 14.70 -7.15 2.51
C ASP A 68 13.67 -7.01 1.39
N THR A 69 12.39 -6.90 1.73
CA THR A 69 11.32 -6.68 0.74
C THR A 69 11.52 -5.36 0.00
N PHE A 70 11.87 -4.29 0.72
CA PHE A 70 12.17 -2.99 0.13
C PHE A 70 13.32 -3.07 -0.89
N LYS A 71 14.43 -3.72 -0.53
CA LYS A 71 15.58 -3.91 -1.43
C LYS A 71 15.23 -4.75 -2.64
N LYS A 72 14.38 -5.76 -2.48
CA LYS A 72 13.90 -6.59 -3.61
C LYS A 72 12.99 -5.80 -4.55
N LEU A 73 12.12 -4.93 -4.04
CA LEU A 73 11.30 -4.02 -4.86
C LEU A 73 12.17 -2.98 -5.60
N GLU A 74 13.10 -2.34 -4.89
CA GLU A 74 14.08 -1.38 -5.44
C GLU A 74 14.88 -2.00 -6.59
N ALA A 75 15.34 -3.24 -6.43
CA ALA A 75 16.08 -3.97 -7.45
C ALA A 75 15.20 -4.62 -8.54
N GLY A 76 13.87 -4.54 -8.43
CA GLY A 76 12.93 -5.23 -9.34
C GLY A 76 13.00 -6.76 -9.29
N LYS A 77 13.51 -7.34 -8.20
CA LYS A 77 13.60 -8.80 -8.00
C LYS A 77 12.26 -9.42 -7.66
N ILE A 78 11.34 -8.64 -7.10
CA ILE A 78 9.96 -9.03 -6.85
C ILE A 78 9.02 -7.98 -7.45
N LYS A 79 7.80 -8.41 -7.74
CA LYS A 79 6.74 -7.54 -8.26
C LYS A 79 5.86 -7.06 -7.11
N LEU A 80 5.26 -5.88 -7.23
CA LEU A 80 4.35 -5.37 -6.21
C LEU A 80 3.12 -6.28 -6.08
N GLU A 81 2.65 -6.77 -7.22
CA GLU A 81 1.49 -7.65 -7.38
C GLU A 81 1.65 -8.98 -6.63
N THR A 82 2.87 -9.43 -6.34
CA THR A 82 3.12 -10.68 -5.58
C THR A 82 3.06 -10.48 -4.07
N LEU A 83 2.79 -9.26 -3.58
CA LEU A 83 2.74 -8.90 -2.17
C LEU A 83 1.30 -8.65 -1.67
N GLU A 84 0.29 -9.21 -2.33
CA GLU A 84 -1.13 -8.96 -2.01
C GLU A 84 -1.49 -9.19 -0.54
N GLN A 85 -0.87 -10.18 0.12
CA GLN A 85 -1.08 -10.49 1.53
C GLN A 85 -0.62 -9.36 2.48
N HIS A 86 0.19 -8.43 1.99
CA HIS A 86 0.69 -7.27 2.72
C HIS A 86 -0.11 -5.99 2.43
N PHE A 87 -1.08 -6.00 1.51
CA PHE A 87 -1.84 -4.80 1.17
C PHE A 87 -2.75 -4.40 2.34
N GLU A 88 -2.53 -3.20 2.88
CA GLU A 88 -3.30 -2.65 4.01
C GLU A 88 -4.81 -2.60 3.70
N ASN A 89 -5.19 -2.18 2.48
CA ASN A 89 -6.60 -2.09 2.07
C ASN A 89 -7.06 -3.29 1.24
N GLY A 90 -6.31 -4.40 1.25
CA GLY A 90 -6.66 -5.68 0.63
C GLY A 90 -7.25 -5.55 -0.78
N HIS A 91 -8.56 -5.78 -0.91
CA HIS A 91 -9.26 -5.75 -2.19
C HIS A 91 -9.26 -4.38 -2.88
N ARG A 92 -9.29 -3.27 -2.14
CA ARG A 92 -9.22 -1.93 -2.77
C ARG A 92 -7.87 -1.70 -3.45
N ASP A 93 -6.78 -2.07 -2.79
CA ASP A 93 -5.43 -1.95 -3.36
C ASP A 93 -5.29 -2.84 -4.61
N LYS A 94 -5.82 -4.08 -4.57
CA LYS A 94 -5.88 -4.96 -5.74
C LYS A 94 -6.71 -4.34 -6.88
N PHE A 95 -7.88 -3.77 -6.58
CA PHE A 95 -8.71 -3.09 -7.57
C PHE A 95 -7.97 -1.89 -8.20
N TYR A 96 -7.34 -1.03 -7.40
CA TYR A 96 -6.59 0.12 -7.93
C TYR A 96 -5.37 -0.28 -8.76
N LEU A 97 -4.72 -1.41 -8.44
CA LEU A 97 -3.67 -1.99 -9.27
C LEU A 97 -4.20 -2.68 -10.55
N GLY A 98 -5.51 -2.87 -10.67
CA GLY A 98 -6.11 -3.61 -11.78
C GLY A 98 -5.93 -5.13 -11.70
N LEU A 99 -5.73 -5.66 -10.49
CA LEU A 99 -5.66 -7.09 -10.21
C LEU A 99 -7.05 -7.71 -10.00
N ASP A 100 -7.98 -6.89 -9.51
CA ASP A 100 -9.40 -7.24 -9.38
C ASP A 100 -10.27 -6.32 -10.26
N ASN A 101 -11.41 -6.85 -10.72
CA ASN A 101 -12.33 -6.17 -11.64
C ASN A 101 -13.50 -5.46 -10.94
N THR A 102 -13.66 -5.68 -9.64
CA THR A 102 -14.74 -5.13 -8.84
C THR A 102 -14.14 -4.24 -7.78
N GLU A 103 -14.76 -3.12 -7.44
CA GLU A 103 -14.38 -2.37 -6.24
C GLU A 103 -15.19 -2.92 -5.06
N GLU A 104 -14.51 -3.32 -3.98
CA GLU A 104 -15.20 -3.59 -2.72
C GLU A 104 -15.41 -2.26 -1.99
N ILE A 105 -16.68 -1.89 -1.90
CA ILE A 105 -17.13 -0.70 -1.18
C ILE A 105 -17.61 -1.22 0.16
N GLU A 106 -16.97 -0.79 1.24
CA GLU A 106 -17.57 -0.99 2.56
C GLU A 106 -18.85 -0.16 2.56
N GLN A 107 -20.00 -0.82 2.76
CA GLN A 107 -21.22 -0.08 3.00
C GLN A 107 -21.02 0.59 4.35
N ASP A 108 -20.94 1.92 4.35
CA ASP A 108 -21.08 2.69 5.57
C ASP A 108 -22.40 2.23 6.20
N GLN A 109 -22.30 1.58 7.37
CA GLN A 109 -23.48 1.42 8.21
C GLN A 109 -23.84 2.83 8.66
N GLU A 110 -24.70 3.51 7.89
CA GLU A 110 -25.51 4.59 8.43
C GLU A 110 -26.30 3.97 9.58
N GLY A 111 -25.75 4.13 10.79
CA GLY A 111 -26.46 3.79 12.01
C GLY A 111 -27.73 4.62 12.03
N GLU A 112 -28.86 3.94 11.83
CA GLU A 112 -30.16 4.48 12.20
C GLU A 112 -30.08 4.97 13.65
N GLU A 113 -30.19 6.29 13.84
CA GLU A 113 -30.57 6.86 15.13
C GLU A 113 -31.92 6.26 15.54
N ILE A 114 -31.95 5.54 16.65
CA ILE A 114 -33.16 5.19 17.41
C ILE A 114 -33.13 5.89 18.76
#